data_AF-A0AB39THQ1-F1
#
_entry.id   AF-A0AB39THQ1-F1
#
_cell.length_a   1.000
_cell.length_b   1.000
_cell.length_c   1.000
_cell.angle_alpha   90.00
_cell.angle_beta   90.00
_cell.angle_gamma   90.00
#
_symmetry.space_group_name_H-M   'P 1'
#
loop_
_entity.id
_entity.type
_entity.pdbx_description
1 polymer ?
#
loop_
_entity_poly.entity_id
_entity_poly.type
_entity_poly.pdbx_seq_one_letter_code
_entity_poly.pdbx_strand_id
1 'polypeptide(L)'
;MIRRHHRLLDRSSWAALRGRLAAVAGVVAVLAAVLTGTAAGPASAAPAAAPVSSVSSVSSASSAQLAVGGWICRGTAVPPGYVITSYDAGRCNGAGASYTQPAQDPLWICASSPIPAGYVLTDHVTGNGPCLGDAWLMRLVTDGVWTCAGSPIPTGYVMTGHYSTGCRGIGSWFQQLAAPGLSICPGNPVPAGYHLGAYNSSGCAGLGSWVLLRN
;
A
#
# COMPACT_ATOMS: atom_id res chain seq x y z
N MET A 1 -27.77 -28.47 -43.85
CA MET A 1 -26.31 -28.24 -43.84
C MET A 1 -25.93 -27.47 -42.57
N ILE A 2 -25.03 -28.08 -41.78
CA ILE A 2 -23.96 -27.43 -40.98
C ILE A 2 -24.38 -26.70 -39.68
N ARG A 3 -24.66 -27.52 -38.64
CA ARG A 3 -24.25 -27.26 -37.24
C ARG A 3 -22.73 -27.43 -37.16
N ARG A 4 -21.92 -26.38 -36.99
CA ARG A 4 -20.46 -26.56 -36.71
C ARG A 4 -19.65 -25.31 -36.28
N HIS A 5 -20.13 -24.46 -35.37
CA HIS A 5 -19.29 -23.33 -34.89
C HIS A 5 -19.14 -23.14 -33.37
N HIS A 6 -19.67 -24.01 -32.51
CA HIS A 6 -19.58 -23.86 -31.04
C HIS A 6 -18.49 -24.71 -30.34
N ARG A 7 -17.38 -25.08 -31.00
CA ARG A 7 -16.35 -25.97 -30.38
C ARG A 7 -14.90 -25.51 -30.51
N LEU A 8 -14.62 -24.22 -30.68
CA LEU A 8 -13.23 -23.74 -30.86
C LEU A 8 -12.77 -22.61 -29.93
N LEU A 9 -13.60 -22.11 -29.02
CA LEU A 9 -13.19 -21.03 -28.09
C LEU A 9 -12.92 -21.48 -26.65
N ASP A 10 -13.12 -22.77 -26.34
CA ASP A 10 -13.07 -23.30 -24.96
C ASP A 10 -11.73 -23.97 -24.57
N ARG A 11 -10.69 -23.83 -25.39
CA ARG A 11 -9.38 -24.50 -25.17
C ARG A 11 -8.18 -23.58 -25.00
N SER A 12 -8.33 -22.26 -25.14
CA SER A 12 -7.20 -21.31 -25.05
C SER A 12 -7.01 -20.66 -23.68
N SER A 13 -7.89 -20.90 -22.71
CA SER A 13 -7.85 -20.22 -21.39
C SER A 13 -7.08 -20.98 -20.30
N TRP A 14 -6.52 -22.15 -20.62
CA TRP A 14 -5.94 -23.09 -19.63
C TRP A 14 -4.41 -23.20 -19.66
N ALA A 15 -3.73 -22.35 -20.43
CA ALA A 15 -2.27 -22.40 -20.58
C ALA A 15 -1.49 -21.31 -19.81
N ALA A 16 -2.16 -20.38 -19.11
CA ALA A 16 -1.50 -19.26 -18.42
C ALA A 16 -1.42 -19.39 -16.88
N LEU A 17 -1.89 -20.48 -16.28
CA LEU A 17 -2.00 -20.64 -14.81
C LEU A 17 -1.15 -21.77 -14.19
N ARG A 18 0.01 -22.10 -14.79
CA ARG A 18 0.93 -23.13 -14.24
C ARG A 18 2.39 -22.70 -14.09
N GLY A 19 2.66 -21.40 -14.09
CA GLY A 19 4.03 -20.90 -14.26
C GLY A 19 4.75 -20.28 -13.07
N ARG A 20 4.23 -20.27 -11.82
CA ARG A 20 4.89 -19.56 -10.70
C ARG A 20 4.74 -20.20 -9.31
N LEU A 21 5.02 -21.50 -9.21
CA LEU A 21 5.29 -22.15 -7.93
C LEU A 21 6.47 -23.12 -8.12
N ALA A 22 7.68 -22.66 -7.84
CA ALA A 22 8.83 -23.45 -7.37
C ALA A 22 10.13 -22.64 -7.55
N ALA A 23 10.75 -22.24 -6.43
CA ALA A 23 12.19 -22.35 -6.18
C ALA A 23 12.55 -21.57 -4.90
N VAL A 24 12.32 -22.20 -3.74
CA VAL A 24 12.99 -21.88 -2.47
C VAL A 24 13.84 -23.10 -2.13
N ALA A 25 15.15 -22.96 -2.32
CA ALA A 25 16.24 -23.81 -1.83
C ALA A 25 17.52 -23.01 -2.16
N GLY A 26 18.47 -22.71 -1.29
CA GLY A 26 18.93 -23.35 -0.08
C GLY A 26 20.46 -23.27 -0.17
N VAL A 27 21.10 -22.36 0.58
CA VAL A 27 22.57 -22.28 0.65
C VAL A 27 22.95 -22.30 2.13
N VAL A 28 23.28 -23.49 2.61
CA VAL A 28 23.95 -23.74 3.89
C VAL A 28 25.19 -24.57 3.58
N ALA A 29 26.26 -24.24 4.30
CA ALA A 29 27.52 -24.97 4.47
C ALA A 29 28.67 -24.66 3.50
N VAL A 30 29.58 -23.80 3.97
CA VAL A 30 31.03 -24.10 3.92
C VAL A 30 31.59 -23.88 5.33
N LEU A 31 31.71 -24.96 6.09
CA LEU A 31 32.51 -25.06 7.30
C LEU A 31 33.40 -26.29 7.11
N ALA A 32 34.67 -26.04 6.78
CA ALA A 32 35.70 -27.05 6.77
C ALA A 32 36.85 -26.56 7.66
N ALA A 33 37.14 -27.39 8.65
CA ALA A 33 38.10 -27.24 9.73
C ALA A 33 39.55 -27.02 9.28
N VAL A 34 40.29 -26.25 10.09
CA VAL A 34 41.69 -26.56 10.43
C VAL A 34 41.89 -26.24 11.92
N LEU A 35 41.91 -27.28 12.75
CA LEU A 35 42.56 -27.26 14.06
C LEU A 35 43.94 -27.91 13.90
N THR A 36 45.01 -27.18 14.28
CA THR A 36 46.13 -27.60 15.15
C THR A 36 47.36 -26.77 14.79
N GLY A 37 47.90 -26.02 15.76
CA GLY A 37 49.18 -25.33 15.59
C GLY A 37 49.44 -24.24 16.61
N THR A 38 49.68 -24.63 17.87
CA THR A 38 50.30 -23.77 18.89
C THR A 38 51.80 -23.66 18.65
N ALA A 39 52.30 -22.46 18.40
CA ALA A 39 53.72 -22.11 18.62
C ALA A 39 53.83 -20.62 18.99
N ALA A 40 54.47 -20.38 20.13
CA ALA A 40 54.79 -19.07 20.68
C ALA A 40 55.99 -18.42 19.97
N GLY A 41 56.02 -17.09 19.92
CA GLY A 41 57.21 -16.32 19.51
C GLY A 41 56.90 -14.82 19.36
N PRO A 42 57.62 -13.90 20.06
CA PRO A 42 57.20 -12.50 20.22
C PRO A 42 57.82 -11.51 19.20
N ALA A 43 57.17 -10.33 19.15
CA ALA A 43 57.68 -9.00 18.81
C ALA A 43 58.23 -8.73 17.40
N SER A 44 57.60 -7.78 16.69
CA SER A 44 58.24 -6.56 16.15
C SER A 44 57.20 -5.61 15.54
N ALA A 45 57.48 -4.31 15.64
CA ALA A 45 56.54 -3.20 15.55
C ALA A 45 56.33 -2.59 14.15
N ALA A 46 55.24 -1.80 14.06
CA ALA A 46 54.98 -0.62 13.21
C ALA A 46 54.51 -0.81 11.75
N PRO A 47 53.84 0.20 11.12
CA PRO A 47 53.04 1.32 11.65
C PRO A 47 51.60 1.37 11.10
N ALA A 48 50.83 2.32 11.67
CA ALA A 48 49.47 2.70 11.32
C ALA A 48 49.26 3.07 9.84
N ALA A 49 48.21 2.51 9.23
CA ALA A 49 47.60 3.04 8.02
C ALA A 49 46.33 3.83 8.39
N ALA A 50 46.28 5.07 7.88
CA ALA A 50 45.34 6.13 8.20
C ALA A 50 43.86 5.77 7.95
N PRO A 51 42.92 6.40 8.68
CA PRO A 51 41.51 6.33 8.34
C PRO A 51 41.29 7.02 7.00
N VAL A 52 40.85 6.27 5.99
CA VAL A 52 40.33 6.85 4.75
C VAL A 52 39.09 7.67 5.07
N SER A 53 39.16 8.91 4.64
CA SER A 53 38.18 9.96 4.87
C SER A 53 36.78 9.54 4.43
N SER A 54 35.82 9.75 5.32
CA SER A 54 34.40 9.80 5.04
C SER A 54 34.14 10.79 3.90
N VAL A 55 33.68 10.27 2.75
CA VAL A 55 33.03 11.11 1.73
C VAL A 55 31.65 11.47 2.25
N SER A 56 31.60 12.55 3.03
CA SER A 56 30.39 13.31 3.30
C SER A 56 30.15 14.25 2.12
N SER A 57 29.19 13.92 1.26
CA SER A 57 28.32 14.89 0.54
C SER A 57 27.43 14.18 -0.49
N VAL A 58 26.62 13.22 -0.05
CA VAL A 58 25.25 13.24 -0.55
C VAL A 58 24.55 14.32 0.25
N SER A 59 24.05 15.34 -0.44
CA SER A 59 23.20 16.35 0.15
C SER A 59 22.07 15.63 0.88
N SER A 60 22.21 15.52 2.20
CA SER A 60 21.07 15.35 3.08
C SER A 60 20.22 16.58 2.81
N ALA A 61 19.26 16.45 1.88
CA ALA A 61 18.02 17.18 2.00
C ALA A 61 17.48 16.75 3.36
N SER A 62 17.87 17.51 4.37
CA SER A 62 17.60 17.24 5.75
C SER A 62 16.08 17.10 5.85
N SER A 63 15.63 15.94 6.29
CA SER A 63 14.25 15.67 6.67
C SER A 63 13.70 16.65 7.74
N ALA A 64 14.51 17.63 8.17
CA ALA A 64 14.19 18.77 9.01
C ALA A 64 13.47 19.92 8.27
N GLN A 65 13.55 19.98 6.93
CA GLN A 65 12.57 20.65 6.09
C GLN A 65 11.54 19.54 5.83
N LEU A 66 10.35 19.55 6.41
CA LEU A 66 9.20 20.33 5.97
C LEU A 66 8.29 20.53 7.19
N ALA A 67 7.99 21.76 7.59
CA ALA A 67 6.85 22.07 8.46
C ALA A 67 5.64 22.55 7.63
N VAL A 68 5.86 22.83 6.33
CA VAL A 68 4.91 23.49 5.43
C VAL A 68 4.74 22.72 4.10
N GLY A 69 5.45 21.60 3.93
CA GLY A 69 5.52 20.86 2.68
C GLY A 69 6.67 21.28 1.74
N GLY A 70 7.03 20.40 0.81
CA GLY A 70 8.18 20.54 -0.09
C GLY A 70 8.53 19.26 -0.86
N TRP A 71 9.53 19.39 -1.73
CA TRP A 71 9.91 18.35 -2.69
C TRP A 71 10.89 17.35 -2.09
N ILE A 72 10.61 16.06 -2.26
CA ILE A 72 11.50 14.96 -1.94
C ILE A 72 11.82 14.16 -3.21
N CYS A 73 13.07 13.71 -3.36
CA CYS A 73 13.44 12.89 -4.51
C CYS A 73 12.72 11.54 -4.49
N ARG A 74 12.51 10.98 -5.68
CA ARG A 74 11.93 9.64 -5.80
C ARG A 74 12.74 8.62 -4.98
N GLY A 75 12.05 7.78 -4.21
CA GLY A 75 12.66 6.78 -3.33
C GLY A 75 12.95 7.26 -1.92
N THR A 76 12.87 8.57 -1.65
CA THR A 76 12.88 9.08 -0.28
C THR A 76 11.56 8.74 0.42
N ALA A 77 11.63 8.31 1.68
CA ALA A 77 10.44 8.01 2.46
C ALA A 77 9.62 9.28 2.73
N VAL A 78 8.29 9.17 2.57
CA VAL A 78 7.36 10.23 2.95
C VAL A 78 7.26 10.27 4.48
N PRO A 79 7.40 11.43 5.13
CA PRO A 79 7.27 11.52 6.59
C PRO A 79 5.88 11.05 7.09
N PRO A 80 5.78 10.52 8.32
CA PRO A 80 4.49 10.20 8.92
C PRO A 80 3.56 11.42 8.95
N GLY A 81 2.29 11.22 8.54
CA GLY A 81 1.30 12.30 8.49
C GLY A 81 1.41 13.23 7.28
N TYR A 82 2.37 12.99 6.38
CA TYR A 82 2.50 13.71 5.10
C TYR A 82 1.91 12.89 3.96
N VAL A 83 1.51 13.58 2.90
CA VAL A 83 0.96 13.01 1.67
C VAL A 83 1.63 13.61 0.45
N ILE A 84 1.59 12.89 -0.68
CA ILE A 84 2.09 13.34 -1.97
C ILE A 84 0.95 13.96 -2.77
N THR A 85 1.13 15.19 -3.25
CA THR A 85 0.10 15.91 -4.05
C THR A 85 0.58 16.33 -5.43
N SER A 86 1.87 16.17 -5.72
CA SER A 86 2.43 16.43 -7.04
C SER A 86 3.64 15.56 -7.32
N TYR A 87 3.93 15.34 -8.59
CA TYR A 87 5.12 14.68 -9.09
C TYR A 87 5.69 15.43 -10.29
N ASP A 88 7.01 15.60 -10.30
CA ASP A 88 7.74 16.31 -11.34
C ASP A 88 8.95 15.47 -11.73
N ALA A 89 8.94 14.98 -12.97
CA ALA A 89 9.97 14.10 -13.52
C ALA A 89 11.31 14.83 -13.77
N GLY A 90 11.32 16.15 -13.92
CA GLY A 90 12.52 16.93 -14.21
C GLY A 90 13.40 17.20 -12.97
N ARG A 91 12.86 17.03 -11.77
CA ARG A 91 13.57 17.27 -10.50
C ARG A 91 14.56 16.16 -10.17
N CYS A 92 15.46 16.45 -9.24
CA CYS A 92 16.50 15.52 -8.76
C CYS A 92 17.35 14.97 -9.92
N ASN A 93 17.92 15.86 -10.74
CA ASN A 93 18.74 15.52 -11.91
C ASN A 93 18.02 14.56 -12.89
N GLY A 94 16.71 14.74 -13.08
CA GLY A 94 15.89 13.90 -13.96
C GLY A 94 15.43 12.57 -13.35
N ALA A 95 15.74 12.28 -12.08
CA ALA A 95 15.22 11.09 -11.40
C ALA A 95 13.74 11.23 -10.99
N GLY A 96 13.24 12.46 -10.96
CA GLY A 96 11.92 12.84 -10.52
C GLY A 96 11.81 13.07 -9.01
N ALA A 97 10.85 13.91 -8.63
CA ALA A 97 10.56 14.24 -7.24
C ALA A 97 9.05 14.30 -7.00
N SER A 98 8.67 14.08 -5.75
CA SER A 98 7.29 14.19 -5.26
C SER A 98 7.18 15.40 -4.34
N TYR A 99 6.14 16.21 -4.51
CA TYR A 99 5.82 17.25 -3.54
C TYR A 99 5.02 16.63 -2.40
N THR A 100 5.52 16.78 -1.19
CA THR A 100 4.89 16.30 0.03
C THR A 100 4.41 17.44 0.89
N GLN A 101 3.29 17.28 1.57
CA GLN A 101 2.77 18.26 2.54
C GLN A 101 2.01 17.55 3.65
N PRO A 102 1.78 18.19 4.82
CA PRO A 102 0.94 17.61 5.86
C PRO A 102 -0.43 17.25 5.31
N ALA A 103 -0.98 16.15 5.78
CA ALA A 103 -2.34 15.75 5.44
C ALA A 103 -3.36 16.77 5.93
N GLN A 104 -4.33 17.08 5.07
CA GLN A 104 -5.40 18.03 5.32
C GLN A 104 -6.70 17.46 4.76
N ASP A 105 -7.83 17.92 5.29
CA ASP A 105 -9.17 17.58 4.80
C ASP A 105 -9.86 18.84 4.26
N PRO A 106 -10.31 18.84 2.99
CA PRO A 106 -10.09 17.84 1.94
C PRO A 106 -8.76 18.06 1.19
N LEU A 107 -8.19 17.00 0.63
CA LEU A 107 -6.97 17.10 -0.18
C LEU A 107 -6.91 16.07 -1.31
N TRP A 108 -6.60 16.50 -2.54
CA TRP A 108 -6.27 15.59 -3.63
C TRP A 108 -4.83 15.08 -3.48
N ILE A 109 -4.68 13.76 -3.43
CA ILE A 109 -3.39 13.08 -3.29
C ILE A 109 -3.12 12.20 -4.51
N CYS A 110 -1.85 12.01 -4.81
CA CYS A 110 -1.44 11.11 -5.88
C CYS A 110 -1.63 9.64 -5.46
N ALA A 111 -1.86 8.74 -6.41
CA ALA A 111 -2.04 7.31 -6.13
C ALA A 111 -0.87 6.65 -5.38
N SER A 112 0.35 7.18 -5.52
CA SER A 112 1.53 6.71 -4.79
C SER A 112 1.66 7.27 -3.37
N SER A 113 0.75 8.15 -2.96
CA SER A 113 0.78 8.77 -1.63
C SER A 113 0.44 7.75 -0.55
N PRO A 114 1.12 7.76 0.61
CA PRO A 114 0.57 7.11 1.79
C PRO A 114 -0.75 7.79 2.19
N ILE A 115 -1.61 7.03 2.87
CA ILE A 115 -2.87 7.51 3.43
C ILE A 115 -2.74 7.46 4.96
N PRO A 116 -2.72 8.61 5.66
CA PRO A 116 -2.63 8.62 7.11
C PRO A 116 -3.85 8.00 7.79
N ALA A 117 -3.67 7.51 9.01
CA ALA A 117 -4.76 6.94 9.80
C ALA A 117 -5.90 7.97 9.99
N GLY A 118 -7.14 7.49 9.92
CA GLY A 118 -8.34 8.33 10.04
C GLY A 118 -8.77 9.02 8.73
N TYR A 119 -7.99 8.93 7.66
CA TYR A 119 -8.38 9.42 6.34
C TYR A 119 -8.92 8.29 5.46
N VAL A 120 -9.80 8.66 4.52
CA VAL A 120 -10.43 7.80 3.53
C VAL A 120 -10.41 8.46 2.16
N LEU A 121 -10.57 7.66 1.10
CA LEU A 121 -10.65 8.14 -0.29
C LEU A 121 -12.11 8.17 -0.72
N THR A 122 -12.58 9.32 -1.21
CA THR A 122 -14.02 9.56 -1.49
C THR A 122 -14.32 9.89 -2.95
N ASP A 123 -13.30 10.27 -3.72
CA ASP A 123 -13.39 10.42 -5.18
C ASP A 123 -12.05 10.03 -5.81
N HIS A 124 -12.09 9.82 -7.13
CA HIS A 124 -10.98 9.37 -7.94
C HIS A 124 -11.05 10.07 -9.30
N VAL A 125 -9.91 10.49 -9.83
CA VAL A 125 -9.80 10.98 -11.21
C VAL A 125 -8.56 10.41 -11.89
N THR A 126 -8.71 10.05 -13.17
CA THR A 126 -7.61 9.60 -14.02
C THR A 126 -7.09 10.74 -14.88
N GLY A 127 -5.77 10.87 -14.99
CA GLY A 127 -5.13 11.63 -16.07
C GLY A 127 -5.07 13.16 -15.89
N ASN A 128 -3.85 13.69 -16.05
CA ASN A 128 -3.48 15.11 -16.19
C ASN A 128 -3.81 16.03 -15.01
N GLY A 129 -3.54 15.55 -13.79
CA GLY A 129 -3.30 16.39 -12.62
C GLY A 129 -1.81 16.53 -12.31
N PRO A 130 -1.45 17.21 -11.21
CA PRO A 130 -0.08 17.34 -10.74
C PRO A 130 0.62 15.99 -10.44
N CYS A 131 -0.12 14.87 -10.41
CA CYS A 131 0.36 13.55 -10.04
C CYS A 131 0.95 12.70 -11.18
N LEU A 132 0.95 13.19 -12.43
CA LEU A 132 1.32 12.41 -13.64
C LEU A 132 0.66 11.01 -13.70
N GLY A 133 -0.60 10.93 -13.26
CA GLY A 133 -1.36 9.69 -13.12
C GLY A 133 -2.67 9.91 -12.36
N ASP A 134 -3.14 8.88 -11.68
CA ASP A 134 -4.38 8.90 -10.91
C ASP A 134 -4.23 9.74 -9.63
N ALA A 135 -5.31 10.45 -9.30
CA ALA A 135 -5.44 11.22 -8.07
C ALA A 135 -6.71 10.83 -7.32
N TRP A 136 -6.63 10.88 -5.99
CA TRP A 136 -7.70 10.50 -5.08
C TRP A 136 -8.05 11.65 -4.16
N LEU A 137 -9.33 11.87 -3.93
CA LEU A 137 -9.80 12.85 -2.96
C LEU A 137 -9.77 12.22 -1.57
N MET A 138 -8.79 12.62 -0.79
CA MET A 138 -8.61 12.21 0.59
C MET A 138 -9.40 13.12 1.54
N ARG A 139 -10.12 12.53 2.49
CA ARG A 139 -10.92 13.23 3.50
C ARG A 139 -10.82 12.56 4.86
N LEU A 140 -11.11 13.28 5.94
CA LEU A 140 -11.29 12.63 7.24
C LEU A 140 -12.52 11.74 7.20
N VAL A 141 -12.43 10.58 7.85
CA VAL A 141 -13.56 9.66 7.95
C VAL A 141 -14.67 10.28 8.80
N THR A 142 -15.90 10.16 8.32
CA THR A 142 -17.12 10.48 9.06
C THR A 142 -18.05 9.29 9.02
N ASP A 143 -18.95 9.20 9.99
CA ASP A 143 -19.96 8.15 9.98
C ASP A 143 -20.89 8.29 8.76
N GLY A 144 -21.18 7.16 8.09
CA GLY A 144 -22.06 7.12 6.93
C GLY A 144 -21.48 7.73 5.65
N VAL A 145 -20.21 7.44 5.33
CA VAL A 145 -19.52 7.96 4.13
C VAL A 145 -19.35 6.89 3.06
N TRP A 146 -19.53 7.26 1.79
CA TRP A 146 -19.13 6.42 0.66
C TRP A 146 -17.66 6.64 0.34
N THR A 147 -16.89 5.56 0.34
CA THR A 147 -15.46 5.57 0.01
C THR A 147 -15.20 4.77 -1.25
N CYS A 148 -14.20 5.17 -2.02
CA CYS A 148 -13.79 4.45 -3.22
C CYS A 148 -13.21 3.07 -2.88
N ALA A 149 -13.36 2.10 -3.77
CA ALA A 149 -12.64 0.83 -3.62
C ALA A 149 -11.13 1.10 -3.59
N GLY A 150 -10.44 0.44 -2.65
CA GLY A 150 -9.03 0.72 -2.34
C GLY A 150 -8.81 1.74 -1.21
N SER A 151 -9.86 2.45 -0.76
CA SER A 151 -9.80 3.25 0.47
C SER A 151 -9.51 2.34 1.68
N PRO A 152 -8.68 2.78 2.64
CA PRO A 152 -8.55 2.07 3.91
C PRO A 152 -9.87 2.06 4.68
N ILE A 153 -9.99 1.12 5.62
CA ILE A 153 -11.06 1.05 6.61
C ILE A 153 -10.48 1.52 7.94
N PRO A 154 -10.83 2.72 8.43
CA PRO A 154 -10.33 3.20 9.71
C PRO A 154 -10.74 2.32 10.89
N THR A 155 -9.94 2.30 11.94
CA THR A 155 -10.24 1.53 13.16
C THR A 155 -11.62 1.88 13.71
N GLY A 156 -12.43 0.85 14.00
CA GLY A 156 -13.80 1.01 14.50
C GLY A 156 -14.86 1.24 13.43
N TYR A 157 -14.48 1.40 12.17
CA TYR A 157 -15.42 1.47 11.04
C TYR A 157 -15.57 0.11 10.36
N VAL A 158 -16.71 -0.05 9.70
CA VAL A 158 -17.06 -1.21 8.87
C VAL A 158 -17.74 -0.76 7.58
N MET A 159 -17.58 -1.54 6.51
CA MET A 159 -18.30 -1.41 5.26
C MET A 159 -19.60 -2.20 5.32
N THR A 160 -20.73 -1.58 5.00
CA THR A 160 -22.07 -2.19 5.05
C THR A 160 -22.87 -2.09 3.75
N GLY A 161 -22.33 -1.38 2.77
CA GLY A 161 -22.90 -1.27 1.43
C GLY A 161 -21.83 -1.33 0.36
N HIS A 162 -22.22 -1.77 -0.83
CA HIS A 162 -21.36 -1.81 -2.00
C HIS A 162 -22.12 -1.24 -3.20
N TYR A 163 -21.45 -0.40 -3.98
CA TYR A 163 -21.98 0.16 -5.22
C TYR A 163 -20.92 0.10 -6.30
N SER A 164 -21.07 -0.83 -7.25
CA SER A 164 -20.05 -1.19 -8.24
C SER A 164 -19.71 -0.06 -9.22
N THR A 165 -20.64 0.86 -9.47
CA THR A 165 -20.44 2.00 -10.38
C THR A 165 -20.10 3.30 -9.64
N GLY A 166 -19.96 3.25 -8.31
CA GLY A 166 -19.51 4.38 -7.51
C GLY A 166 -18.07 4.77 -7.78
N CYS A 167 -17.66 5.94 -7.29
CA CYS A 167 -16.31 6.49 -7.46
C CYS A 167 -15.82 6.41 -8.93
N ARG A 168 -16.65 6.93 -9.84
CA ARG A 168 -16.39 6.97 -11.29
C ARG A 168 -16.10 5.61 -11.93
N GLY A 169 -16.77 4.57 -11.45
CA GLY A 169 -16.71 3.23 -12.04
C GLY A 169 -15.65 2.30 -11.43
N ILE A 170 -14.91 2.74 -10.41
CA ILE A 170 -14.00 1.87 -9.63
C ILE A 170 -14.77 1.01 -8.61
N GLY A 171 -15.95 1.48 -8.21
CA GLY A 171 -16.73 0.92 -7.12
C GLY A 171 -16.55 1.73 -5.83
N SER A 172 -17.57 1.68 -4.98
CA SER A 172 -17.56 2.33 -3.68
C SER A 172 -18.17 1.45 -2.59
N TRP A 173 -17.72 1.70 -1.37
CA TRP A 173 -18.17 1.04 -0.16
C TRP A 173 -18.75 2.05 0.80
N PHE A 174 -19.88 1.73 1.41
CA PHE A 174 -20.46 2.57 2.45
C PHE A 174 -19.84 2.22 3.79
N GLN A 175 -19.10 3.15 4.38
CA GLN A 175 -18.43 3.01 5.67
C GLN A 175 -19.18 3.75 6.78
N GLN A 176 -19.32 3.08 7.92
CA GLN A 176 -19.95 3.62 9.13
C GLN A 176 -19.32 3.00 10.38
N LEU A 177 -19.55 3.60 11.55
CA LEU A 177 -19.09 3.09 12.82
C LEU A 177 -19.70 1.72 13.10
N ALA A 178 -18.87 0.82 13.63
CA ALA A 178 -19.29 -0.52 14.01
C ALA A 178 -20.31 -0.47 15.15
N ALA A 179 -21.48 -1.04 14.90
CA ALA A 179 -22.55 -1.19 15.88
C ALA A 179 -23.16 -2.60 15.80
N PRO A 180 -23.67 -3.15 16.92
CA PRO A 180 -24.36 -4.43 16.89
C PRO A 180 -25.57 -4.40 15.96
N GLY A 181 -25.81 -5.49 15.23
CA GLY A 181 -26.92 -5.63 14.29
C GLY A 181 -26.64 -5.11 12.88
N LEU A 182 -25.52 -4.41 12.66
CA LEU A 182 -25.13 -4.01 11.30
C LEU A 182 -24.80 -5.22 10.44
N SER A 183 -25.24 -5.20 9.19
CA SER A 183 -24.83 -6.19 8.18
C SER A 183 -23.58 -5.69 7.48
N ILE A 184 -22.44 -6.35 7.70
CA ILE A 184 -21.15 -5.93 7.16
C ILE A 184 -20.79 -6.74 5.90
N CYS A 185 -20.19 -6.06 4.93
CA CYS A 185 -19.74 -6.65 3.67
C CYS A 185 -18.51 -7.57 3.86
N PRO A 186 -18.14 -8.35 2.83
CA PRO A 186 -16.90 -9.11 2.85
C PRO A 186 -15.68 -8.18 2.89
N GLY A 187 -14.56 -8.67 3.43
CA GLY A 187 -13.31 -7.91 3.50
C GLY A 187 -13.21 -6.92 4.67
N ASN A 188 -14.23 -6.84 5.53
CA ASN A 188 -14.15 -6.07 6.76
C ASN A 188 -13.20 -6.71 7.79
N PRO A 189 -12.32 -5.93 8.44
CA PRO A 189 -11.75 -6.36 9.71
C PRO A 189 -12.87 -6.43 10.75
N VAL A 190 -12.91 -7.51 11.54
CA VAL A 190 -13.88 -7.62 12.65
C VAL A 190 -13.40 -6.71 13.79
N PRO A 191 -14.16 -5.68 14.18
CA PRO A 191 -13.74 -4.78 15.25
C PRO A 191 -13.65 -5.50 16.60
N ALA A 192 -12.77 -5.01 17.48
CA ALA A 192 -12.62 -5.58 18.82
C ALA A 192 -13.96 -5.55 19.58
N GLY A 193 -14.26 -6.64 20.30
CA GLY A 193 -15.52 -6.79 21.04
C GLY A 193 -16.72 -7.26 20.19
N TYR A 194 -16.49 -7.64 18.93
CA TYR A 194 -17.50 -8.20 18.05
C TYR A 194 -17.11 -9.55 17.47
N HIS A 195 -18.10 -10.29 17.00
CA HIS A 195 -17.96 -11.48 16.16
C HIS A 195 -18.99 -11.47 15.02
N LEU A 196 -18.78 -12.32 14.01
CA LEU A 196 -19.68 -12.47 12.87
C LEU A 196 -20.78 -13.48 13.19
N GLY A 197 -22.03 -13.08 12.91
CA GLY A 197 -23.22 -13.90 13.05
C GLY A 197 -23.72 -14.44 11.72
N ALA A 198 -25.05 -14.44 11.57
CA ALA A 198 -25.73 -15.02 10.41
C ALA A 198 -25.29 -14.38 9.09
N TYR A 199 -25.15 -15.22 8.06
CA TYR A 199 -24.82 -14.84 6.70
C TYR A 199 -26.08 -14.54 5.88
N ASN A 200 -26.01 -13.54 5.01
CA ASN A 200 -27.03 -13.21 4.01
C ASN A 200 -26.37 -13.07 2.62
N SER A 201 -26.74 -13.92 1.66
CA SER A 201 -26.17 -13.90 0.31
C SER A 201 -26.56 -12.69 -0.53
N SER A 202 -27.70 -12.05 -0.23
CA SER A 202 -28.17 -10.86 -0.95
C SER A 202 -27.53 -9.56 -0.45
N GLY A 203 -26.77 -9.62 0.66
CA GLY A 203 -26.11 -8.47 1.25
C GLY A 203 -25.07 -7.82 0.33
N CYS A 204 -24.83 -6.52 0.53
CA CYS A 204 -23.81 -5.74 -0.18
C CYS A 204 -23.86 -5.91 -1.71
N ALA A 205 -25.04 -5.69 -2.27
CA ALA A 205 -25.31 -5.85 -3.71
C ALA A 205 -24.98 -7.26 -4.25
N GLY A 206 -25.29 -8.31 -3.47
CA GLY A 206 -25.10 -9.71 -3.87
C GLY A 206 -23.71 -10.28 -3.62
N LEU A 207 -22.82 -9.53 -2.94
CA LEU A 207 -21.51 -10.04 -2.50
C LEU A 207 -21.60 -10.90 -1.23
N GLY A 208 -22.75 -10.85 -0.56
CA GLY A 208 -22.97 -11.45 0.75
C GLY A 208 -22.65 -10.49 1.88
N SER A 209 -23.17 -10.77 3.07
CA SER A 209 -22.89 -10.01 4.29
C SER A 209 -23.06 -10.88 5.54
N TRP A 210 -22.51 -10.40 6.66
CA TRP A 210 -22.67 -11.03 7.97
C TRP A 210 -23.18 -10.01 8.97
N VAL A 211 -24.08 -10.45 9.87
CA VAL A 211 -24.53 -9.60 10.98
C VAL A 211 -23.39 -9.47 12.00
N LEU A 212 -23.08 -8.24 12.40
CA LEU A 212 -22.10 -7.95 13.44
C LEU A 212 -22.78 -8.09 14.82
N LEU A 213 -22.26 -8.98 15.67
CA LEU A 213 -22.78 -9.26 17.00
C LEU A 213 -21.75 -8.86 18.05
N ARG A 214 -22.20 -8.38 19.21
CA ARG A 214 -21.32 -8.06 20.34
C ARG A 214 -20.93 -9.36 21.05
N ASN A 215 -19.68 -9.44 21.49
CA ASN A 215 -19.17 -10.54 22.32
C ASN A 215 -19.76 -10.53 23.73
#